data_AF-A0A1M4MID0-F1
#
_entry.id   AF-A0A1M4MID0-F1
#
_cell.length_a   1.000
_cell.length_b   1.000
_cell.length_c   1.000
_cell.angle_alpha   90.00
_cell.angle_beta   90.00
_cell.angle_gamma   90.00
#
_symmetry.space_group_name_H-M   'P 1'
#
loop_
_entity.id
_entity.type
_entity.pdbx_description
1 polymer ?
#
loop_
_entity_poly.entity_id
_entity_poly.type
_entity_poly.pdbx_seq_one_letter_code
_entity_poly.pdbx_strand_id
1 'polypeptide(L)'
;MLFISPFFPVGGPIVGGIIGGYLGPPGAARGALGGLFGGLIVAAIFSVVAVVGGTALLGPIGALIGLGIAVLLFALAVYFGILGAVGGAIGGALKAWMVSRCRVTG
;
A
#
# COMPACT_ATOMS: atom_id res chain seq x y z
N MET A 1 -24.71 -1.88 13.00
CA MET A 1 -24.29 -1.12 11.81
C MET A 1 -23.01 -0.39 12.18
N LEU A 2 -21.85 -0.97 11.83
CA LEU A 2 -20.55 -0.34 12.12
C LEU A 2 -20.45 0.88 11.22
N PHE A 3 -20.42 2.07 11.81
CA PHE A 3 -20.12 3.34 11.14
C PHE A 3 -18.69 3.27 10.60
N ILE A 4 -18.48 2.54 9.51
CA ILE A 4 -17.26 2.66 8.70
C ILE A 4 -17.45 3.98 7.96
N SER A 5 -17.04 5.05 8.63
CA SER A 5 -16.87 6.35 7.99
C SER A 5 -16.09 6.15 6.69
N PRO A 6 -16.47 6.79 5.57
CA PRO A 6 -15.77 6.66 4.28
C PRO A 6 -14.28 7.03 4.36
N PHE A 7 -13.83 7.63 5.47
CA PHE A 7 -12.44 7.90 5.77
C PHE A 7 -11.65 6.68 6.27
N PHE A 8 -12.29 5.65 6.82
CA PHE A 8 -11.59 4.51 7.42
C PHE A 8 -10.81 3.63 6.43
N PRO A 9 -11.33 3.32 5.22
CA PRO A 9 -10.59 2.56 4.21
C PRO A 9 -9.40 3.35 3.65
N VAL A 10 -9.45 4.68 3.69
CA VAL A 10 -8.47 5.60 3.08
C VAL A 10 -7.41 6.03 4.10
N GLY A 11 -7.81 6.23 5.36
CA GLY A 11 -6.94 6.69 6.44
C GLY A 11 -5.87 5.66 6.83
N GLY A 12 -6.22 4.37 6.85
CA GLY A 12 -5.27 3.29 7.16
C GLY A 12 -4.04 3.28 6.25
N PRO A 13 -4.21 3.20 4.91
CA PRO A 13 -3.10 3.27 3.95
C PRO A 13 -2.26 4.54 4.07
N ILE A 14 -2.89 5.70 4.25
CA ILE A 14 -2.17 6.99 4.38
C ILE A 14 -1.32 7.00 5.66
N VAL A 15 -1.91 6.66 6.81
CA VAL A 15 -1.21 6.65 8.10
C VAL A 15 -0.11 5.59 8.11
N GLY A 16 -0.39 4.40 7.60
CA GLY A 16 0.61 3.33 7.43
C GLY A 16 1.76 3.77 6.52
N GLY A 17 1.44 4.46 5.42
CA GLY A 17 2.41 5.09 4.53
C GLY A 17 3.29 6.10 5.27
N ILE A 18 2.70 7.03 6.02
CA ILE A 18 3.43 8.06 6.79
C ILE A 18 4.41 7.40 7.77
N ILE A 19 3.95 6.42 8.54
CA ILE A 19 4.78 5.71 9.51
C ILE A 19 5.92 4.97 8.80
N GLY A 20 5.61 4.23 7.73
CA GLY A 20 6.61 3.50 6.94
C GLY A 20 7.66 4.43 6.30
N GLY A 21 7.22 5.56 5.73
CA GLY A 21 8.10 6.57 5.14
C GLY A 21 8.99 7.27 6.16
N TYR A 22 8.48 7.52 7.37
CA TYR A 22 9.24 8.13 8.46
C TYR A 22 10.24 7.16 9.11
N LEU A 23 9.92 5.87 9.19
CA LEU A 23 10.85 4.84 9.69
C LEU A 23 11.95 4.51 8.67
N GLY A 24 11.66 4.60 7.37
CA GLY A 24 12.61 4.35 6.28
C GLY A 24 13.72 5.40 6.12
N PRO A 25 14.64 5.23 5.15
CA PRO A 25 15.70 6.21 4.87
C PRO A 25 15.12 7.59 4.49
N PRO A 26 15.79 8.70 4.86
CA PRO A 26 15.28 10.04 4.58
C PRO A 26 15.08 10.28 3.08
N GLY A 27 13.96 10.92 2.72
CA GLY A 27 13.64 11.33 1.35
C GLY A 27 12.21 10.97 0.93
N ALA A 28 11.49 11.97 0.40
CA ALA A 28 10.10 11.82 -0.05
C ALA A 28 9.94 10.75 -1.16
N ALA A 29 10.83 10.75 -2.14
CA ALA A 29 10.79 9.79 -3.25
C ALA A 29 10.97 8.34 -2.77
N ARG A 30 11.87 8.11 -1.80
CA ARG A 30 12.10 6.78 -1.22
C ARG A 30 10.92 6.31 -0.38
N GLY A 31 10.33 7.21 0.40
CA GLY A 31 9.10 6.92 1.15
C GLY A 31 7.92 6.58 0.24
N ALA A 32 7.72 7.34 -0.85
CA ALA A 32 6.68 7.04 -1.84
C ALA A 32 6.88 5.69 -2.53
N LEU A 33 8.11 5.42 -2.98
CA LEU A 33 8.43 4.13 -3.61
C LEU A 33 8.21 2.98 -2.63
N GLY A 34 8.57 3.13 -1.36
CA GLY A 34 8.30 2.14 -0.32
C GLY A 34 6.81 1.83 -0.15
N GLY A 35 5.96 2.86 -0.13
CA GLY A 35 4.50 2.69 -0.07
C GLY A 35 3.93 2.04 -1.34
N LEU A 36 4.38 2.46 -2.51
CA LEU A 36 3.94 1.93 -3.81
C LEU A 36 4.32 0.45 -3.98
N PHE A 37 5.60 0.11 -3.74
CA PHE A 37 6.09 -1.26 -3.87
C PHE A 37 5.48 -2.17 -2.81
N GLY A 38 5.30 -1.69 -1.57
CA GLY A 38 4.59 -2.45 -0.53
C GLY A 38 3.17 -2.81 -0.97
N GLY A 39 2.42 -1.85 -1.52
CA GLY A 39 1.07 -2.10 -2.05
C GLY A 39 1.05 -3.08 -3.23
N LEU A 40 1.96 -2.92 -4.19
CA LEU A 40 2.05 -3.80 -5.37
C LEU A 40 2.44 -5.24 -5.04
N ILE A 41 3.35 -5.45 -4.08
CA ILE A 41 3.77 -6.79 -3.66
C ILE A 41 2.60 -7.54 -3.01
N VAL A 42 1.88 -6.88 -2.11
CA VAL A 42 0.69 -7.45 -1.47
C VAL A 42 -0.39 -7.75 -2.52
N ALA A 43 -0.61 -6.83 -3.47
CA ALA A 43 -1.53 -7.04 -4.59
C ALA A 43 -1.19 -8.32 -5.39
N ALA A 44 0.08 -8.50 -5.72
CA ALA A 44 0.54 -9.64 -6.50
C ALA A 44 0.32 -10.96 -5.74
N ILE A 45 0.63 -11.01 -4.46
CA ILE A 45 0.44 -12.21 -3.62
C ILE A 45 -1.04 -12.57 -3.55
N PHE A 46 -1.91 -11.62 -3.20
CA PHE A 46 -3.34 -11.89 -3.10
C PHE A 46 -3.99 -12.26 -4.44
N SER A 47 -3.50 -11.68 -5.54
CA SER A 47 -3.90 -12.05 -6.89
C SER A 47 -3.58 -13.52 -7.20
N VAL A 48 -2.36 -13.98 -6.90
CA VAL A 48 -1.97 -15.39 -7.07
C VAL A 48 -2.83 -16.30 -6.19
N VAL A 49 -3.05 -15.93 -4.93
CA VAL A 49 -3.90 -16.71 -4.00
C VAL A 49 -5.34 -16.81 -4.49
N ALA A 50 -5.92 -15.71 -5.00
CA ALA A 50 -7.28 -15.70 -5.53
C ALA A 50 -7.43 -16.59 -6.77
N VAL A 51 -6.47 -16.52 -7.70
CA VAL A 51 -6.49 -17.34 -8.92
C VAL A 51 -6.23 -18.81 -8.60
N VAL A 52 -5.16 -19.12 -7.86
CA VAL A 52 -4.78 -20.50 -7.53
C VAL A 52 -5.82 -21.13 -6.61
N GLY A 53 -6.25 -20.42 -5.57
CA GLY A 53 -7.28 -20.88 -4.64
C GLY A 53 -8.64 -21.05 -5.32
N GLY A 54 -9.04 -20.10 -6.18
CA GLY A 54 -10.25 -20.22 -6.98
C GLY A 54 -10.21 -21.44 -7.90
N THR A 55 -9.10 -21.63 -8.61
CA THR A 55 -8.88 -22.78 -9.51
C THR A 55 -8.90 -24.11 -8.74
N ALA A 56 -8.27 -24.17 -7.57
CA ALA A 56 -8.19 -25.39 -6.76
C ALA A 56 -9.55 -25.84 -6.20
N LEU A 57 -10.43 -24.88 -5.87
CA LEU A 57 -11.74 -25.19 -5.26
C LEU A 57 -12.85 -25.45 -6.30
N LEU A 58 -12.82 -24.75 -7.42
CA LEU A 58 -13.93 -24.69 -8.38
C LEU A 58 -13.51 -25.08 -9.81
N GLY A 59 -12.26 -25.52 -10.01
CA GLY A 59 -11.74 -25.94 -11.31
C GLY A 59 -11.65 -24.78 -12.31
N PRO A 60 -11.91 -25.01 -13.62
CA PRO A 60 -11.78 -23.98 -14.66
C PRO A 60 -12.70 -22.76 -14.47
N ILE A 61 -13.90 -22.97 -13.92
CA ILE A 61 -14.84 -21.89 -13.59
C ILE A 61 -14.27 -21.05 -12.43
N GLY A 62 -13.66 -21.73 -11.47
CA GLY A 62 -12.89 -21.13 -10.39
C GLY A 62 -11.75 -20.23 -10.85
N ALA A 63 -11.05 -20.62 -11.91
CA ALA A 63 -9.99 -19.81 -12.49
C ALA A 63 -10.53 -18.49 -13.08
N LEU A 64 -11.65 -18.53 -13.79
CA LEU A 64 -12.29 -17.34 -14.36
C LEU A 64 -12.79 -16.37 -13.28
N ILE A 65 -13.46 -16.90 -12.26
CA ILE A 65 -13.94 -16.10 -11.12
C ILE A 65 -12.75 -15.55 -10.32
N GLY A 66 -11.75 -16.39 -10.05
CA GLY A 66 -10.52 -16.00 -9.37
C GLY A 66 -9.77 -14.90 -10.11
N LEU A 67 -9.73 -14.94 -11.45
CA LEU A 67 -9.13 -13.91 -12.28
C LEU A 67 -9.91 -12.59 -12.22
N GLY A 68 -11.25 -12.65 -12.25
CA GLY A 68 -12.09 -11.47 -12.06
C GLY A 68 -11.89 -10.82 -10.69
N ILE A 69 -11.85 -11.63 -9.62
CA ILE A 69 -11.58 -11.15 -8.26
C ILE A 69 -10.16 -10.59 -8.15
N ALA A 70 -9.17 -11.25 -8.75
CA ALA A 70 -7.79 -10.81 -8.75
C ALA A 70 -7.61 -9.44 -9.41
N VAL A 71 -8.28 -9.18 -10.53
CA VAL A 71 -8.27 -7.85 -11.18
C VAL A 71 -8.86 -6.78 -10.25
N LEU A 72 -9.97 -7.08 -9.57
CA LEU A 72 -10.60 -6.18 -8.61
C LEU A 72 -9.70 -5.88 -7.41
N LEU A 73 -9.10 -6.93 -6.82
CA LEU A 73 -8.15 -6.80 -5.72
C LEU A 73 -6.90 -6.04 -6.14
N PHE A 74 -6.41 -6.27 -7.37
CA PHE A 74 -5.26 -5.56 -7.91
C PHE A 74 -5.56 -4.06 -8.08
N ALA A 75 -6.72 -3.70 -8.66
CA ALA A 75 -7.13 -2.30 -8.80
C ALA A 75 -7.25 -1.61 -7.44
N LEU A 76 -7.83 -2.29 -6.44
CA LEU A 76 -7.96 -1.78 -5.09
C LEU A 76 -6.59 -1.62 -4.39
N ALA A 77 -5.68 -2.56 -4.61
CA ALA A 77 -4.34 -2.50 -4.06
C ALA A 77 -3.48 -1.42 -4.73
N VAL A 78 -3.68 -1.13 -6.02
CA VAL A 78 -3.09 0.04 -6.68
C VAL A 78 -3.63 1.32 -6.06
N TYR A 79 -4.95 1.42 -5.83
CA TYR A 79 -5.56 2.58 -5.17
C TYR A 79 -4.98 2.82 -3.77
N PHE A 80 -4.94 1.79 -2.92
CA PHE A 80 -4.35 1.90 -1.58
C PHE A 80 -2.83 2.06 -1.60
N GLY A 81 -2.14 1.48 -2.58
CA GLY A 81 -0.70 1.65 -2.80
C GLY A 81 -0.34 3.09 -3.15
N ILE A 82 -1.15 3.77 -3.98
CA ILE A 82 -0.99 5.19 -4.28
C ILE A 82 -1.21 6.03 -3.01
N LEU A 83 -2.26 5.75 -2.25
CA LEU A 83 -2.50 6.44 -0.97
C LEU A 83 -1.37 6.24 0.04
N GLY A 84 -0.85 5.01 0.13
CA GLY A 84 0.33 4.68 0.93
C GLY A 84 1.61 5.34 0.42
N ALA A 85 1.76 5.52 -0.89
CA ALA A 85 2.88 6.26 -1.48
C ALA A 85 2.81 7.75 -1.14
N VAL A 86 1.62 8.36 -1.16
CA VAL A 86 1.42 9.73 -0.71
C VAL A 86 1.78 9.87 0.78
N GLY A 87 1.28 8.96 1.62
CA GLY A 87 1.65 8.92 3.03
C GLY A 87 3.16 8.75 3.23
N GLY A 88 3.77 7.81 2.51
CA GLY A 88 5.20 7.53 2.53
C GLY A 88 6.06 8.72 2.12
N ALA A 89 5.64 9.46 1.10
CA ALA A 89 6.30 10.70 0.70
C ALA A 89 6.30 11.73 1.83
N ILE A 90 5.15 11.92 2.48
CA ILE A 90 5.00 12.85 3.60
C ILE A 90 5.92 12.44 4.75
N GLY A 91 5.87 11.17 5.17
CA GLY A 91 6.72 10.65 6.26
C GLY A 91 8.21 10.76 5.95
N GLY A 92 8.61 10.41 4.72
CA GLY A 92 10.00 10.48 4.27
C GLY A 92 10.52 11.91 4.12
N ALA A 93 9.67 12.85 3.72
CA ALA A 93 9.98 14.29 3.70
C ALA A 93 10.13 14.84 5.13
N LEU A 94 9.25 14.44 6.05
CA LEU A 94 9.31 14.85 7.45
C LEU A 94 10.62 14.41 8.11
N LYS A 95 11.03 13.15 7.87
CA LYS A 95 12.31 12.63 8.35
C LYS A 95 13.50 13.40 7.76
N ALA A 96 13.48 13.64 6.45
CA ALA A 96 14.54 14.41 5.79
C ALA A 96 14.67 15.80 6.39
N TRP A 97 13.55 16.50 6.61
CA TRP A 97 13.53 17.81 7.25
C TRP A 97 14.11 17.80 8.67
N MET A 98 13.76 16.80 9.50
CA MET A 98 14.33 16.65 10.84
C MET A 98 15.84 16.41 10.82
N VAL A 99 16.33 15.53 9.93
CA VAL A 99 17.76 15.25 9.79
C VAL A 99 18.52 16.50 9.33
N SER A 100 17.96 17.28 8.41
CA SER A 100 18.53 18.56 7.98
C SER A 100 18.60 19.58 9.12
N ARG A 101 17.57 19.66 9.99
CA ARG A 101 17.56 20.56 11.16
C ARG A 101 18.62 20.17 12.19
N CYS A 102 18.81 18.87 12.47
CA CYS A 102 19.84 18.39 13.42
C CYS A 102 21.26 18.70 12.96
N ARG A 103 21.53 18.71 11.65
CA ARG A 103 22.85 19.07 11.10
C ARG A 103 23.21 20.55 11.19
N VAL A 104 22.23 21.43 11.41
CA VAL A 104 22.45 22.89 11.50
C VAL A 104 22.77 23.33 12.93
N THR A 105 22.49 22.49 13.93
CA THR A 105 22.67 22.80 15.35
C THR A 105 23.85 22.11 16.02
N GLY A 106 24.72 21.43 15.27
CA GLY A 106 25.96 20.80 15.77
C GLY A 106 27.17 21.40 15.08
#